data_AF-A0A7Y5TS31-F1
#
_entry.id   AF-A0A7Y5TS31-F1
#
_cell.length_a   1.000
_cell.length_b   1.000
_cell.length_c   1.000
_cell.angle_alpha   90.00
_cell.angle_beta   90.00
_cell.angle_gamma   90.00
#
_symmetry.space_group_name_H-M   'P 1'
#
loop_
_entity.id
_entity.type
_entity.pdbx_description
1 polymer ?
#
loop_
_entity_poly.entity_id
_entity_poly.type
_entity_poly.pdbx_seq_one_letter_code
_entity_poly.pdbx_strand_id
1 'polypeptide(L)'
;MAVRVFTDRSGQRWSVWRVQPTSSTAGLQERFRNGWLCFERADGESRARLPLDDVPAGWDALPDERLELLSRLAEVASRPRGVTPIEAHEAQEGDEDYARSRSTAPRPAASPDRRP
;
A
#
# COMPACT_ATOMS: atom_id res chain seq x y z
N MET A 1 8.91 -18.30 14.41
CA MET A 1 7.98 -19.11 15.24
C MET A 1 6.57 -18.61 14.96
N ALA A 2 5.89 -19.19 13.97
CA ALA A 2 4.48 -18.89 13.70
C ALA A 2 3.64 -19.59 14.77
N VAL A 3 2.74 -18.86 15.44
CA VAL A 3 1.98 -19.40 16.57
C VAL A 3 0.70 -20.09 16.08
N ARG A 4 0.07 -19.58 15.02
CA ARG A 4 -1.06 -20.25 14.36
C ARG A 4 -1.02 -20.07 12.85
N VAL A 5 -1.58 -21.06 12.15
CA VAL A 5 -1.86 -20.99 10.72
C VAL A 5 -3.32 -21.34 10.53
N PHE A 6 -4.04 -20.55 9.75
CA PHE A 6 -5.44 -20.80 9.40
C PHE A 6 -5.65 -20.60 7.90
N THR A 7 -6.77 -21.12 7.39
CA THR A 7 -7.15 -20.94 5.98
C THR A 7 -8.41 -20.07 5.93
N ASP A 8 -8.33 -18.94 5.24
CA ASP A 8 -9.48 -18.07 4.95
C ASP A 8 -10.46 -18.80 4.00
N ARG A 9 -11.73 -18.38 3.99
CA ARG A 9 -12.78 -18.90 3.10
C ARG A 9 -12.41 -18.92 1.62
N SER A 10 -11.49 -18.05 1.19
CA SER A 10 -10.97 -18.00 -0.17
C SER A 10 -9.91 -19.07 -0.46
N GLY A 11 -9.59 -19.95 0.50
CA GLY A 11 -8.56 -20.98 0.39
C GLY A 11 -7.15 -20.48 0.66
N GLN A 12 -6.99 -19.23 1.09
CA GLN A 12 -5.69 -18.64 1.37
C GLN A 12 -5.19 -19.03 2.76
N ARG A 13 -3.97 -19.53 2.85
CA ARG A 13 -3.31 -19.77 4.14
C ARG A 13 -2.68 -18.50 4.69
N TRP A 14 -2.92 -18.27 5.97
CA TRP A 14 -2.40 -17.16 6.74
C TRP A 14 -1.69 -17.67 7.98
N SER A 15 -0.48 -17.16 8.21
CA SER A 15 0.31 -17.38 9.42
C SER A 15 0.17 -16.16 10.33
N VAL A 16 -0.12 -16.38 11.60
CA VAL A 16 -0.28 -15.32 12.60
C VAL A 16 0.64 -15.56 13.80
N TRP A 17 1.24 -14.47 14.27
CA TRP A 17 2.05 -14.47 15.49
C TRP A 17 2.02 -13.11 16.18
N ARG A 18 2.22 -13.14 17.50
CA ARG A 18 2.41 -11.94 18.29
C ARG A 18 3.84 -11.44 18.17
N VAL A 19 4.00 -10.13 17.98
CA VAL A 19 5.29 -9.45 18.02
C VAL A 19 5.25 -8.47 19.18
N GLN A 20 6.23 -8.57 20.07
CA GLN A 20 6.45 -7.61 21.14
C GLN A 20 7.48 -6.57 20.68
N PRO A 21 7.23 -5.26 20.86
CA PRO A 21 8.21 -4.25 20.54
C PRO A 21 9.45 -4.44 21.40
N THR A 22 10.59 -4.43 20.72
CA THR A 22 11.91 -4.36 21.36
C THR A 22 12.49 -2.96 21.12
N SER A 23 13.62 -2.64 21.74
CA SER A 23 14.30 -1.34 21.58
C SER A 23 14.54 -0.96 20.10
N SER A 24 14.68 -1.95 19.21
CA SER A 24 14.82 -1.75 17.75
C SER A 24 13.55 -1.28 17.04
N THR A 25 12.39 -1.32 17.71
CA THR A 25 11.08 -0.90 17.16
C THR A 25 10.56 0.40 17.79
N ALA A 26 11.43 1.15 18.48
CA ALA A 26 11.09 2.40 19.18
C ALA A 26 10.51 3.52 18.29
N GLY A 27 10.63 3.41 16.96
CA GLY A 27 10.01 4.33 16.00
C GLY A 27 8.61 3.93 15.50
N LEU A 28 8.03 2.82 15.98
CA LEU A 28 6.65 2.47 15.64
C LEU A 28 5.66 3.42 16.32
N GLN A 29 4.51 3.64 15.67
CA GLN A 29 3.43 4.46 16.22
C GLN A 29 3.02 3.96 17.62
N GLU A 30 2.66 4.88 18.51
CA GLU A 30 2.40 4.56 19.93
C GLU A 30 1.34 3.45 20.13
N ARG A 31 0.37 3.32 19.20
CA ARG A 31 -0.61 2.22 19.20
C ARG A 31 0.01 0.81 19.13
N PHE A 32 1.24 0.67 18.68
CA PHE A 32 1.96 -0.60 18.60
C PHE A 32 2.90 -0.86 19.78
N ARG A 33 2.98 0.06 20.76
CA ARG A 33 3.86 -0.06 21.94
C ARG A 33 3.51 -1.25 22.83
N ASN A 34 2.25 -1.69 22.80
CA ASN A 34 1.75 -2.81 23.61
C ASN A 34 1.97 -4.16 22.91
N GLY A 35 2.50 -4.18 21.69
CA GLY A 35 2.56 -5.36 20.83
C GLY A 35 1.56 -5.30 19.69
N TRP A 36 1.76 -6.18 18.71
CA TRP A 36 0.84 -6.35 17.59
C TRP A 36 0.80 -7.79 17.14
N LEU A 37 -0.33 -8.18 16.55
CA LEU A 37 -0.41 -9.38 15.73
C LEU A 37 0.09 -9.06 14.34
N CYS A 38 0.97 -9.93 13.85
CA CYS A 38 1.44 -9.90 12.49
C CYS A 38 0.77 -11.07 11.76
N PHE A 39 0.10 -10.75 10.66
CA PHE A 39 -0.53 -11.71 9.77
C PHE A 39 0.24 -11.70 8.45
N GLU A 40 0.68 -12.87 8.01
CA GLU A 40 1.42 -13.06 6.78
C GLU A 40 0.76 -14.13 5.95
N ARG A 41 0.52 -13.84 4.67
CA ARG A 41 0.04 -14.84 3.71
C ARG A 41 1.14 -15.85 3.42
N ALA A 42 0.75 -17.08 3.14
CA ALA A 42 1.69 -18.12 2.73
C ALA A 42 2.52 -17.76 1.47
N ASP A 43 2.00 -16.92 0.57
CA ASP A 43 2.73 -16.38 -0.58
C ASP A 43 3.77 -15.30 -0.21
N GLY A 44 3.75 -14.78 1.02
CA GLY A 44 4.65 -13.71 1.47
C GLY A 44 4.36 -12.32 0.87
N GLU A 45 3.48 -12.21 -0.13
CA GLU A 45 3.14 -10.95 -0.81
C GLU A 45 2.33 -9.97 0.03
N SER A 46 1.63 -10.45 1.08
CA SER A 46 0.84 -9.57 1.94
C SER A 46 1.18 -9.79 3.40
N ARG A 47 1.53 -8.68 4.06
CA ARG A 47 1.75 -8.62 5.50
C ARG A 47 0.88 -7.55 6.13
N ALA A 48 0.00 -7.98 7.03
CA ALA A 48 -0.92 -7.14 7.76
C ALA A 48 -0.55 -7.09 9.25
N ARG A 49 -0.83 -5.97 9.91
CA ARG A 49 -0.48 -5.74 11.32
C ARG A 49 -1.66 -5.14 12.06
N LEU A 50 -1.97 -5.72 13.21
CA LEU A 50 -3.06 -5.26 14.08
C LEU A 50 -2.53 -5.02 15.49
N PRO A 51 -2.68 -3.82 16.07
CA PRO A 51 -2.23 -3.55 17.42
C PRO A 51 -2.97 -4.45 18.41
N LEU A 52 -2.29 -4.86 19.48
CA LEU A 52 -2.88 -5.76 20.48
C LEU A 52 -4.10 -5.16 21.20
N ASP A 53 -4.23 -3.84 21.18
CA ASP A 53 -5.35 -3.09 21.77
C ASP A 53 -6.71 -3.46 21.12
N ASP A 54 -6.68 -3.72 19.81
CA ASP A 54 -7.85 -4.13 19.02
C ASP A 54 -8.04 -5.66 19.01
N VAL A 55 -7.13 -6.42 19.64
CA VAL A 55 -7.13 -7.88 19.62
C VAL A 55 -7.68 -8.41 20.94
N PRO A 56 -8.74 -9.24 20.90
CA PRO A 56 -9.25 -9.86 22.12
C PRO A 56 -8.20 -10.79 22.76
N ALA A 57 -8.14 -10.78 24.09
CA ALA A 57 -7.34 -11.73 24.84
C ALA A 57 -7.76 -13.17 24.49
N GLY A 58 -6.78 -14.06 24.32
CA GLY A 58 -7.04 -15.44 23.90
C GLY A 58 -7.27 -15.63 22.40
N TRP A 59 -6.80 -14.71 21.55
CA TRP A 59 -6.86 -14.83 20.09
C TRP A 59 -6.35 -16.18 19.54
N ASP A 60 -5.40 -16.82 20.22
CA ASP A 60 -4.86 -18.14 19.87
C ASP A 60 -5.89 -19.27 19.94
N ALA A 61 -6.88 -19.15 20.83
CA ALA A 61 -7.94 -20.13 21.03
C ALA A 61 -9.19 -19.82 20.19
N LEU A 62 -9.15 -18.77 19.36
CA LEU A 62 -10.29 -18.41 18.52
C LEU A 62 -10.41 -19.34 17.30
N PRO A 63 -11.64 -19.59 16.84
CA PRO A 63 -11.87 -20.32 15.60
C PRO A 63 -11.34 -19.55 14.39
N ASP A 64 -11.05 -20.29 13.32
CA ASP A 64 -10.52 -19.80 12.05
C ASP A 64 -11.35 -18.64 11.48
N GLU A 65 -12.69 -18.70 11.61
CA GLU A 65 -13.61 -17.64 11.18
C GLU A 65 -13.35 -16.30 11.87
N ARG A 66 -12.96 -16.33 13.16
CA ARG A 66 -12.61 -15.11 13.90
C ARG A 66 -11.20 -14.64 13.58
N LEU A 67 -10.26 -15.57 13.35
CA LEU A 67 -8.91 -15.22 12.88
C LEU A 67 -8.97 -14.55 11.50
N GLU A 68 -9.87 -14.98 10.64
CA GLU A 68 -10.18 -14.35 9.36
C GLU A 68 -10.69 -12.91 9.52
N LEU A 69 -11.61 -12.67 10.45
CA LEU A 69 -12.08 -11.30 10.71
C LEU A 69 -10.93 -10.41 11.20
N LEU A 70 -10.06 -10.94 12.06
CA LEU A 70 -8.89 -10.23 12.56
C LEU A 70 -7.87 -9.92 11.44
N SER A 71 -7.62 -10.85 10.51
CA SER A 71 -6.71 -10.58 9.39
C SER A 71 -7.24 -9.47 8.47
N ARG A 72 -8.56 -9.44 8.22
CA ARG A 72 -9.19 -8.36 7.44
C ARG A 72 -9.07 -7.00 8.11
N LEU A 73 -9.29 -6.95 9.43
CA LEU A 73 -9.06 -5.72 10.22
C LEU A 73 -7.59 -5.30 10.16
N ALA A 74 -6.67 -6.26 10.26
CA ALA A 74 -5.24 -6.02 10.15
C ALA A 74 -4.85 -5.47 8.77
N GLU A 75 -5.44 -5.99 7.69
CA GLU A 75 -5.19 -5.51 6.33
C GLU A 75 -5.65 -4.05 6.18
N VAL A 76 -6.84 -3.72 6.68
CA VAL A 76 -7.37 -2.34 6.65
C VAL A 76 -6.47 -1.40 7.48
N ALA A 77 -6.02 -1.84 8.66
CA ALA A 77 -5.14 -1.06 9.52
C ALA A 77 -3.72 -0.89 8.96
N SER A 78 -3.26 -1.85 8.14
CA SER A 78 -1.92 -1.88 7.54
C SER A 78 -1.87 -1.24 6.16
N ARG A 79 -3.01 -1.03 5.49
CA ARG A 79 -3.05 -0.29 4.23
C ARG A 79 -2.56 1.14 4.47
N PRO A 80 -1.47 1.58 3.84
CA PRO A 80 -1.14 2.99 3.85
C PRO A 80 -2.29 3.74 3.19
N ARG A 81 -2.85 4.75 3.87
CA ARG A 81 -3.94 5.61 3.36
C ARG A 81 -3.50 6.52 2.19
N GLY A 82 -2.66 6.04 1.28
CA GLY A 82 -2.15 6.87 0.18
C GLY A 82 -1.13 6.21 -0.72
N VAL A 83 -1.50 5.13 -1.41
CA VAL A 83 -1.00 4.83 -2.76
C VAL A 83 -2.20 4.33 -3.56
N THR A 84 -2.82 5.23 -4.30
CA THR A 84 -3.46 4.83 -5.56
C THR A 84 -2.34 4.29 -6.45
N PRO A 85 -2.47 3.10 -7.05
CA PRO A 85 -1.62 2.71 -8.16
C PRO A 85 -1.99 3.63 -9.34
N ILE A 86 -1.41 4.82 -9.37
CA ILE A 86 -1.15 5.50 -10.64
C ILE A 86 0.10 4.78 -11.16
N GLU A 87 0.15 4.47 -12.46
CA GLU A 87 1.24 3.77 -13.16
C GLU A 87 1.11 2.24 -13.31
N ALA A 88 0.00 1.80 -13.91
CA ALA A 88 -0.03 0.56 -14.71
C ALA A 88 -0.88 0.71 -15.98
N HIS A 89 -0.85 1.90 -16.61
CA HIS A 89 -1.57 2.17 -17.87
C HIS A 89 -0.70 2.88 -18.93
N GLU A 90 0.63 2.74 -18.89
CA GLU A 90 1.51 3.20 -19.97
C GLU A 90 2.13 2.01 -20.70
N ALA A 91 1.24 1.27 -21.37
CA ALA A 91 1.60 0.32 -22.40
C ALA A 91 0.62 0.50 -23.57
N GLN A 92 0.71 1.65 -24.27
CA GLN A 92 0.37 1.78 -25.69
C GLN A 92 0.82 3.15 -26.23
N GLU A 93 2.13 3.42 -26.27
CA GLU A 93 2.67 4.42 -27.20
C GLU A 93 2.70 3.77 -28.59
N GLY A 94 1.63 4.01 -29.34
CA GLY A 94 1.53 3.70 -30.76
C GLY A 94 0.65 4.75 -31.40
N ASP A 95 1.07 5.17 -32.60
CA ASP A 95 0.34 5.98 -33.59
C ASP A 95 0.61 7.51 -33.60
N GLU A 96 1.80 7.85 -34.12
CA GLU A 96 1.94 8.54 -35.41
C GLU A 96 0.85 9.58 -35.81
N ASP A 97 0.89 10.82 -35.33
CA ASP A 97 0.23 11.93 -36.08
C ASP A 97 0.79 13.36 -35.82
N TYR A 98 2.00 13.53 -35.29
CA TYR A 98 2.50 14.88 -34.96
C TYR A 98 3.04 15.68 -36.16
N ALA A 99 3.18 15.10 -37.36
CA ALA A 99 3.85 15.77 -38.48
C ALA A 99 2.96 16.75 -39.26
N ARG A 100 1.69 16.94 -38.89
CA ARG A 100 0.76 17.76 -39.67
C ARG A 100 -0.03 18.70 -38.77
N SER A 101 0.56 19.84 -38.41
CA SER A 101 -0.09 21.17 -38.41
C SER A 101 0.56 22.13 -37.41
N ARG A 102 1.33 23.10 -37.91
CA ARG A 102 1.08 24.51 -37.60
C ARG A 102 1.82 25.46 -38.54
N SER A 103 1.21 25.64 -39.72
CA SER A 103 1.15 26.96 -40.33
C SER A 103 0.53 27.93 -39.32
N THR A 104 1.18 29.06 -39.02
CA THR A 104 0.56 30.36 -38.69
C THR A 104 1.66 31.42 -38.59
N ALA A 105 1.85 32.19 -39.67
CA ALA A 105 2.24 33.60 -39.57
C ALA A 105 0.93 34.44 -39.47
N PRO A 106 0.92 35.79 -39.43
CA PRO A 106 2.00 36.80 -39.27
C PRO A 106 1.63 37.88 -38.21
N ARG A 107 2.41 38.97 -38.05
CA ARG A 107 1.94 40.39 -37.96
C ARG A 107 3.06 41.43 -37.58
N PRO A 108 2.88 42.76 -37.80
CA PRO A 108 3.84 43.55 -38.61
C PRO A 108 4.48 44.79 -37.95
N ALA A 109 5.51 45.31 -38.65
CA ALA A 109 6.02 46.69 -38.86
C ALA A 109 6.08 47.75 -37.74
N ALA A 110 7.28 48.30 -37.48
CA ALA A 110 7.61 49.75 -37.55
C ALA A 110 9.11 50.02 -37.24
N SER A 111 9.80 50.71 -38.16
CA SER A 111 11.14 51.35 -38.05
C SER A 111 11.11 52.59 -37.10
N PRO A 112 12.16 53.43 -36.88
CA PRO A 112 13.49 53.54 -37.54
C PRO A 112 14.70 53.93 -36.62
N ASP A 113 15.87 54.11 -37.29
CA ASP A 113 16.99 55.04 -36.99
C ASP A 113 17.95 54.78 -35.80
N ARG A 114 19.23 54.50 -36.08
CA ARG A 114 20.31 55.54 -36.16
C ARG A 114 21.71 54.91 -36.10
N ARG A 115 22.57 55.38 -37.01
CA ARG A 115 24.02 55.15 -37.17
C ARG A 115 24.86 55.60 -35.95
N PRO A 116 26.12 55.16 -35.84
CA PRO A 116 27.23 55.91 -36.44
C PRO A 116 27.98 55.15 -37.54
#